data_AF-A0A1C7LQD6-F1
#
_entry.id   AF-A0A1C7LQD6-F1
#
_cell.length_a   1.000
_cell.length_b   1.000
_cell.length_c   1.000
_cell.angle_alpha   90.00
_cell.angle_beta   90.00
_cell.angle_gamma   90.00
#
_symmetry.space_group_name_H-M   'P 1'
#
loop_
_entity.id
_entity.type
_entity.pdbx_description
1 polymer ?
#
loop_
_entity_poly.entity_id
_entity_poly.type
_entity_poly.pdbx_seq_one_letter_code
_entity_poly.pdbx_strand_id
1 'polypeptide(L)'
;MGRFFLHDVAHFHVIHHFFPKMPFYHGPEATQYLKRLIGNHYRYSEKPVFKALWDNYNDCQFVEDTGDVLFYRNKKGQAVFKPAPQFRVPIRR
;
A
#
# COMPACT_ATOMS: atom_id res chain seq x y z
N MET A 1 20.48 7.99 -1.28
CA MET A 1 19.55 8.98 -0.70
C MET A 1 18.64 8.40 0.38
N GLY A 2 17.84 7.35 0.11
CA GLY A 2 16.87 6.82 1.10
C GLY A 2 17.47 6.31 2.42
N ARG A 3 18.59 5.57 2.39
CA ARG A 3 19.27 5.10 3.62
C ARG A 3 19.77 6.22 4.51
N PHE A 4 20.34 7.26 3.90
CA PHE A 4 20.98 8.35 4.63
C PHE A 4 19.94 9.33 5.20
N PHE A 5 18.97 9.75 4.38
CA PHE A 5 18.00 10.78 4.79
C PHE A 5 16.74 10.22 5.45
N LEU A 6 16.34 8.99 5.11
CA LEU A 6 15.08 8.39 5.57
C LEU A 6 15.32 7.08 6.33
N HIS A 7 16.56 6.74 6.67
CA HIS A 7 16.91 5.51 7.39
C HIS A 7 16.24 4.26 6.80
N ASP A 8 16.20 4.15 5.47
CA ASP A 8 15.54 3.05 4.75
C ASP A 8 14.04 2.84 5.05
N VAL A 9 13.40 3.72 5.82
CA VAL A 9 11.97 3.58 6.19
C VAL A 9 11.09 3.54 4.95
N ALA A 10 11.46 4.24 3.89
CA ALA A 10 10.74 4.21 2.62
C ALA A 10 10.97 2.91 1.82
N HIS A 11 12.17 2.31 1.91
CA HIS A 11 12.51 1.06 1.21
C HIS A 11 11.86 -0.14 1.88
N PHE A 12 11.74 -0.09 3.20
CA PHE A 12 11.19 -1.14 4.05
C PHE A 12 9.95 -0.63 4.80
N HIS A 13 9.10 0.12 4.11
CA HIS A 13 7.96 0.81 4.74
C HIS A 13 6.97 -0.13 5.39
N VAL A 14 6.64 -1.24 4.71
CA VAL A 14 5.71 -2.24 5.25
C VAL A 14 6.27 -2.85 6.53
N ILE A 15 7.51 -3.36 6.51
CA ILE A 15 8.08 -4.03 7.69
C ILE A 15 8.28 -3.05 8.86
N HIS A 16 8.55 -1.77 8.57
CA HIS A 16 8.57 -0.72 9.59
C HIS A 16 7.21 -0.58 10.29
N HIS A 17 6.09 -0.65 9.57
CA HIS A 17 4.76 -0.60 10.20
C HIS A 17 4.42 -1.85 11.03
N PHE A 18 4.94 -3.02 10.65
CA PHE A 18 4.81 -4.24 11.47
C PHE A 18 5.67 -4.17 12.74
N PHE A 19 6.89 -3.65 12.62
CA PHE A 19 7.89 -3.64 13.70
C PHE A 19 8.52 -2.25 13.88
N PRO A 20 7.75 -1.23 14.33
CA PRO A 20 8.23 0.16 14.35
C PRO A 20 9.39 0.41 15.34
N LYS A 21 9.58 -0.49 16.31
CA LYS A 21 10.68 -0.44 17.29
C LYS A 21 11.96 -1.14 16.81
N MET A 22 11.91 -1.89 15.70
CA MET A 22 13.07 -2.59 15.16
C MET A 22 14.03 -1.59 14.52
N PRO A 23 15.35 -1.65 14.81
CA PRO A 23 16.33 -0.80 14.14
C PRO A 23 16.29 -0.97 12.62
N PHE A 24 16.35 0.14 11.89
CA PHE A 24 16.10 0.15 10.44
C PHE A 24 17.03 -0.73 9.61
N TYR A 25 18.26 -0.98 10.09
CA TYR A 25 19.22 -1.84 9.42
C TYR A 25 18.82 -3.33 9.40
N HIS A 26 17.84 -3.74 10.20
CA HIS A 26 17.21 -5.08 10.11
C HIS A 26 16.04 -5.14 9.12
N GLY A 27 15.59 -3.99 8.59
CA GLY A 27 14.50 -3.93 7.59
C GLY A 27 14.69 -4.84 6.37
N PRO A 28 15.88 -4.91 5.75
CA PRO A 28 16.13 -5.81 4.62
C PRO A 28 15.90 -7.29 4.99
N GLU A 29 16.46 -7.73 6.12
CA GLU A 29 16.37 -9.12 6.58
C GLU A 29 14.92 -9.49 6.93
N ALA A 30 14.27 -8.66 7.74
CA ALA A 30 12.88 -8.89 8.15
C ALA A 30 11.92 -8.89 6.94
N THR A 31 12.17 -8.06 5.91
CA THR A 31 11.40 -8.08 4.66
C THR A 31 11.55 -9.40 3.91
N GLN A 32 12.72 -10.04 3.93
CA GLN A 32 12.90 -11.36 3.30
C GLN A 32 12.07 -12.44 3.98
N TYR A 33 12.03 -12.46 5.32
CA TYR A 33 11.17 -13.38 6.07
C TYR A 33 9.70 -13.12 5.79
N LEU A 34 9.25 -11.86 5.80
CA LEU A 34 7.88 -11.49 5.47
C LEU A 34 7.49 -11.93 4.05
N LYS A 35 8.38 -11.73 3.08
CA LYS A 35 8.15 -12.15 1.69
C LYS A 35 7.98 -13.67 1.58
N ARG A 36 8.81 -14.45 2.28
CA ARG A 36 8.69 -15.92 2.30
C ARG A 36 7.38 -16.39 2.93
N LEU A 37 6.94 -15.72 4.02
CA LEU A 37 5.69 -16.04 4.70
C LEU A 37 4.45 -15.75 3.83
N ILE A 38 4.41 -14.59 3.16
CA ILE A 38 3.27 -14.19 2.32
C ILE A 38 3.25 -14.97 0.98
N GLY A 39 4.42 -15.35 0.46
CA GLY A 39 4.55 -16.12 -0.77
C GLY A 39 4.02 -15.37 -2.00
N ASN A 40 3.18 -16.04 -2.80
CA ASN A 40 2.67 -15.53 -4.08
C ASN A 40 1.80 -14.27 -3.96
N HIS A 41 1.32 -13.95 -2.75
CA HIS A 41 0.52 -12.77 -2.49
C HIS A 41 1.37 -11.54 -2.16
N TYR A 42 2.70 -11.68 -2.05
CA TYR A 42 3.58 -10.57 -1.74
C TYR A 42 3.56 -9.54 -2.87
N ARG A 43 3.30 -8.28 -2.53
CA ARG A 43 3.29 -7.16 -3.47
C ARG A 43 4.41 -6.20 -3.12
N TYR A 44 5.04 -5.66 -4.16
CA TYR A 44 6.08 -4.65 -4.04
C TYR A 44 5.92 -3.59 -5.15
N SER A 45 6.56 -2.44 -4.97
CA SER A 45 6.55 -1.35 -5.93
C SER A 45 7.96 -0.78 -6.05
N GLU A 46 8.40 -0.53 -7.28
CA GLU A 46 9.69 0.11 -7.58
C GLU A 46 9.55 1.64 -7.72
N LYS A 47 8.33 2.18 -7.55
CA LYS A 47 8.09 3.63 -7.65
C LYS A 47 8.90 4.38 -6.59
N PRO A 48 9.58 5.48 -6.96
CA PRO A 48 10.21 6.37 -5.98
C PRO A 48 9.21 6.87 -4.94
N VAL A 49 9.62 6.95 -3.67
CA VAL A 49 8.72 7.22 -2.53
C VAL A 49 7.87 8.48 -2.70
N PHE A 50 8.45 9.59 -3.16
CA PHE A 50 7.70 10.84 -3.34
C PHE A 50 6.70 10.77 -4.50
N LYS A 51 7.02 10.00 -5.54
CA LYS A 51 6.07 9.75 -6.64
C LYS A 51 4.92 8.86 -6.18
N ALA A 52 5.21 7.80 -5.44
CA ALA A 52 4.19 6.94 -4.86
C ALA A 52 3.28 7.71 -3.88
N LEU A 53 3.86 8.57 -3.05
CA LEU A 53 3.12 9.45 -2.15
C LEU A 53 2.19 10.39 -2.92
N TRP A 54 2.69 11.06 -3.96
CA TRP A 54 1.90 11.96 -4.79
C TRP A 54 0.74 11.23 -5.51
N ASP A 55 1.02 10.06 -6.08
CA ASP A 55 0.00 9.24 -6.74
C ASP A 55 -1.08 8.83 -5.74
N ASN A 56 -0.69 8.27 -4.58
CA ASN A 56 -1.64 7.83 -3.55
C ASN A 56 -2.48 8.98 -3.01
N TYR A 57 -1.90 10.16 -2.81
CA TYR A 57 -2.64 11.34 -2.34
C TYR A 57 -3.75 11.76 -3.32
N ASN A 58 -3.52 11.60 -4.63
CA ASN A 58 -4.48 11.99 -5.66
C ASN A 58 -5.47 10.86 -6.01
N ASP A 59 -5.04 9.60 -5.93
CA ASP A 59 -5.84 8.45 -6.34
C ASP A 59 -6.65 7.82 -5.19
N CYS A 60 -6.23 8.03 -3.93
CA CYS A 60 -6.84 7.40 -2.76
C CYS A 60 -7.47 8.43 -1.81
N GLN A 61 -8.60 9.01 -2.20
CA GLN A 61 -9.21 10.13 -1.46
C GLN A 61 -10.41 9.73 -0.61
N PHE A 62 -11.23 8.79 -1.09
CA PHE A 62 -12.41 8.31 -0.34
C PHE A 62 -12.77 6.86 -0.65
N VAL A 63 -13.67 6.30 0.15
CA VAL A 63 -14.34 5.00 -0.08
C VAL A 63 -15.86 5.23 -0.02
N GLU A 64 -16.64 4.35 -0.64
CA GLU A 64 -18.11 4.44 -0.59
C GLU A 64 -18.65 4.20 0.82
N ASP A 65 -19.84 4.71 1.11
CA ASP A 65 -20.50 4.48 2.42
C ASP A 65 -21.04 3.05 2.58
N THR A 66 -21.17 2.31 1.46
CA THR A 66 -21.79 0.99 1.44
C THR A 66 -20.99 -0.01 0.61
N GLY A 67 -20.96 -1.27 1.07
CA GLY A 67 -20.30 -2.40 0.42
C GLY A 67 -19.37 -3.14 1.38
N ASP A 68 -19.27 -4.45 1.24
CA ASP A 68 -18.47 -5.29 2.15
C ASP A 68 -16.96 -5.17 1.88
N VAL A 69 -16.58 -4.99 0.61
CA VAL A 69 -15.18 -4.81 0.19
C VAL A 69 -15.08 -3.56 -0.66
N LEU A 70 -14.42 -2.54 -0.09
CA LEU A 70 -14.28 -1.23 -0.69
C LEU A 70 -12.84 -0.98 -1.15
N PHE A 71 -12.72 -0.23 -2.24
CA PHE A 71 -11.44 0.26 -2.74
C PHE A 71 -11.48 1.77 -2.79
N TYR A 72 -10.34 2.38 -2.51
CA TYR A 72 -10.19 3.83 -2.60
C TYR A 72 -10.47 4.37 -4.01
N ARG A 73 -11.04 5.58 -4.04
CA ARG A 73 -11.33 6.36 -5.24
C ARG A 73 -10.71 7.74 -5.19
N ASN A 74 -10.42 8.28 -6.36
CA ASN A 74 -10.04 9.67 -6.55
C ASN A 74 -11.27 10.60 -6.57
N LYS A 75 -11.06 11.92 -6.56
CA LYS A 75 -12.13 12.95 -6.62
C LYS A 75 -13.07 12.86 -7.82
N LYS A 76 -12.72 12.10 -8.86
CA LYS A 76 -13.58 11.83 -10.03
C LYS A 76 -14.38 10.52 -9.87
N GLY A 77 -14.31 9.87 -8.72
CA GLY A 77 -14.96 8.59 -8.43
C GLY A 77 -14.27 7.38 -9.08
N GLN A 78 -13.04 7.51 -9.57
CA GLN A 78 -12.33 6.43 -10.25
C GLN A 78 -11.48 5.64 -9.25
N ALA A 79 -11.52 4.31 -9.34
CA ALA A 79 -10.71 3.41 -8.52
C ALA A 79 -9.63 2.73 -9.36
N VAL A 80 -8.44 2.51 -8.78
CA VAL A 80 -7.34 1.76 -9.41
C VAL A 80 -7.67 0.27 -9.49
N PHE A 81 -8.33 -0.27 -8.45
CA PHE A 81 -8.78 -1.65 -8.39
C PHE A 81 -10.30 -1.71 -8.23
N LYS A 82 -10.89 -2.80 -8.71
CA LYS A 82 -12.32 -3.08 -8.56
C LYS A 82 -12.51 -4.32 -7.69
N PRO A 83 -13.56 -4.37 -6.85
CA PRO A 83 -13.92 -5.58 -6.15
C PRO A 83 -14.17 -6.75 -7.11
N ALA A 84 -13.91 -7.95 -6.61
CA ALA A 84 -14.33 -9.17 -7.27
C ALA A 84 -15.86 -9.14 -7.49
N PRO A 85 -16.39 -9.79 -8.55
CA PRO A 85 -17.79 -9.64 -8.95
C PRO A 85 -18.81 -9.82 -7.82
N GLN A 86 -18.56 -10.76 -6.91
CA GLN A 86 -19.43 -11.06 -5.76
C GLN A 86 -19.51 -9.93 -4.71
N PHE A 87 -18.53 -9.01 -4.69
CA PHE A 87 -18.48 -7.87 -3.76
C PHE A 87 -18.84 -6.54 -4.43
N ARG A 88 -19.28 -6.56 -5.70
CA ARG A 88 -19.66 -5.33 -6.39
C ARG A 88 -21.06 -4.91 -5.95
N VAL A 89 -21.16 -3.73 -5.35
CA VAL A 89 -22.44 -3.10 -5.05
C VAL A 89 -23.07 -2.61 -6.37
N PRO A 90 -24.36 -2.87 -6.61
CA PRO A 90 -25.07 -2.26 -7.74
C PRO A 90 -25.03 -0.74 -7.62
N ILE A 91 -24.63 -0.05 -8.69
CA ILE A 91 -24.64 1.42 -8.72
C ILE A 91 -26.10 1.86 -8.56
N ARG A 92 -26.45 2.42 -7.40
CA ARG A 92 -27.71 3.15 -7.26
C ARG A 92 -27.58 4.44 -8.07
N ARG A 93 -28.40 4.59 -9.11
CA ARG A 93 -28.55 5.85 -9.84
C ARG A 93 -29.20 6.90 -8.94
#